data_AF-A0A3S4RWF9-F1
#
_entry.id   AF-A0A3S4RWF9-F1
#
_cell.length_a   1.000
_cell.length_b   1.000
_cell.length_c   1.000
_cell.angle_alpha   90.00
_cell.angle_beta   90.00
_cell.angle_gamma   90.00
#
_symmetry.space_group_name_H-M   'P 1'
#
loop_
_entity.id
_entity.type
_entity.pdbx_description
1 polymer ?
#
loop_
_entity_poly.entity_id
_entity_poly.type
_entity_poly.pdbx_seq_one_letter_code
_entity_poly.pdbx_strand_id
1 'polypeptide(L)'
;MRRLLADRLLRGAIRRAGAPGRLRFTERQLFYEMCRGLLPAHRLPRRIGYSPPTLLSPEVFRDAVHRHGPIDGLLTPLAAAPRPLGRHTPEPDLFDYGLPRLLVCQSHAVAEMLRANGIPMESACPVLSAAELPADPGLTRMLRQAGTATVYVLHDAGVAGLALPGELPRLTDIPDTARVVPIGLRPAQVWPLHLPHQPGPAGYAAAADPKEQAWLRRGRTVEVEAVPPAVLLRSVHRLVRGVARPSTGLVDLQRARHAGFLTWPTG
;
A
#
# COMPACT_ATOMS: atom_id res chain seq x y z
N MET A 1 -8.27 -25.93 -22.71
CA MET A 1 -9.13 -25.53 -21.57
C MET A 1 -8.46 -24.56 -20.58
N ARG A 2 -7.30 -24.89 -19.97
CA ARG A 2 -6.58 -24.00 -19.03
C ARG A 2 -6.23 -22.61 -19.59
N ARG A 3 -5.77 -22.54 -20.85
CA ARG A 3 -5.41 -21.27 -21.52
C ARG A 3 -6.61 -20.32 -21.67
N LEU A 4 -7.70 -20.80 -22.27
CA LEU A 4 -8.94 -20.02 -22.43
C LEU A 4 -9.50 -19.52 -21.09
N LEU A 5 -9.38 -20.32 -20.03
CA LEU A 5 -9.77 -19.89 -18.68
C LEU A 5 -8.87 -18.77 -18.16
N ALA A 6 -7.54 -18.89 -18.28
CA ALA A 6 -6.60 -17.85 -17.88
C ALA A 6 -6.86 -16.53 -18.64
N ASP A 7 -7.08 -16.59 -19.95
CA ASP A 7 -7.35 -15.41 -20.77
C ASP A 7 -8.71 -14.76 -20.40
N ARG A 8 -9.73 -15.56 -20.05
CA ARG A 8 -11.01 -15.06 -19.54
C ARG A 8 -10.85 -14.40 -18.16
N LEU A 9 -10.07 -15.00 -17.27
CA LEU A 9 -9.78 -14.46 -15.94
C LEU A 9 -9.01 -13.13 -16.05
N LEU A 10 -8.02 -13.06 -16.93
CA LEU A 10 -7.23 -11.86 -17.20
C LEU A 10 -8.13 -10.71 -17.66
N ARG A 11 -9.00 -10.92 -18.67
CA ARG A 11 -9.97 -9.89 -19.10
C ARG A 11 -10.88 -9.41 -17.95
N GLY A 12 -11.29 -10.33 -17.07
CA GLY A 12 -12.04 -9.98 -15.87
C GLY A 12 -11.22 -9.13 -14.88
N ALA A 13 -9.96 -9.51 -14.67
CA ALA A 13 -9.02 -8.82 -13.78
C ALA A 13 -8.70 -7.41 -14.29
N ILE A 14 -8.42 -7.24 -15.59
CA ILE A 14 -8.17 -5.93 -16.22
C ILE A 14 -9.35 -4.97 -15.95
N ARG A 15 -10.59 -5.43 -16.19
CA ARG A 15 -11.79 -4.61 -15.94
C ARG A 15 -11.91 -4.20 -14.47
N ARG A 16 -11.64 -5.11 -13.53
CA ARG A 16 -11.73 -4.82 -12.09
C ARG A 16 -10.59 -3.91 -11.60
N ALA A 17 -9.38 -4.10 -12.11
CA ALA A 17 -8.22 -3.29 -11.75
C ALA A 17 -8.34 -1.85 -12.26
N GLY A 18 -8.91 -1.66 -13.46
CA GLY A 18 -9.14 -0.33 -14.03
C GLY A 18 -10.36 0.41 -13.45
N ALA A 19 -11.40 -0.30 -13.03
CA ALA A 19 -12.64 0.31 -12.53
C ALA A 19 -12.45 1.16 -11.26
N PRO A 20 -13.25 2.24 -11.03
CA PRO A 20 -14.42 2.66 -11.82
C PRO A 20 -14.09 3.49 -13.09
N GLY A 21 -12.81 3.79 -13.37
CA GLY A 21 -12.39 4.62 -14.50
C GLY A 21 -11.30 3.95 -15.35
N ARG A 22 -10.31 4.74 -15.79
CA ARG A 22 -9.05 4.23 -16.35
C ARG A 22 -7.95 4.32 -15.31
N LEU A 23 -8.17 3.69 -14.14
CA LEU A 23 -7.16 3.68 -13.09
C LEU A 23 -5.87 3.07 -13.61
N ARG A 24 -4.74 3.64 -13.20
CA ARG A 24 -3.43 3.03 -13.40
C ARG A 24 -3.20 1.98 -12.32
N PHE A 25 -2.67 0.82 -12.66
CA PHE A 25 -2.46 -0.27 -11.71
C PHE A 25 -1.18 -1.04 -12.02
N THR A 26 -0.67 -1.77 -11.02
CA THR A 26 0.57 -2.56 -11.14
C THR A 26 0.32 -3.96 -11.69
N GLU A 27 1.37 -4.59 -12.22
CA GLU A 27 1.33 -6.00 -12.63
C GLU A 27 0.96 -6.92 -11.46
N ARG A 28 1.48 -6.66 -10.26
CA ARG A 28 1.14 -7.45 -9.06
C ARG A 28 -0.32 -7.28 -8.65
N GLN A 29 -0.89 -6.07 -8.75
CA GLN A 29 -2.33 -5.87 -8.53
C GLN A 29 -3.17 -6.67 -9.53
N LEU A 30 -2.76 -6.68 -10.81
CA LEU A 30 -3.43 -7.47 -11.84
C LEU A 30 -3.36 -8.98 -11.55
N PHE A 31 -2.21 -9.47 -11.09
CA PHE A 31 -2.03 -10.86 -10.65
C PHE A 31 -2.99 -11.23 -9.51
N TYR A 32 -3.10 -10.40 -8.47
CA TYR A 32 -4.02 -10.66 -7.37
C TYR A 32 -5.49 -10.56 -7.79
N GLU A 33 -5.84 -9.66 -8.71
CA GLU A 33 -7.18 -9.62 -9.30
C GLU A 33 -7.51 -10.89 -10.08
N MET A 34 -6.54 -11.52 -10.76
CA MET A 34 -6.73 -12.83 -11.38
C MET A 34 -6.94 -13.93 -10.31
N CYS A 35 -6.16 -13.92 -9.23
CA CYS A 35 -6.36 -14.86 -8.10
C CYS A 35 -7.77 -14.75 -7.50
N ARG A 36 -8.29 -13.53 -7.33
CA ARG A 36 -9.67 -13.29 -6.86
C ARG A 36 -10.75 -13.84 -7.82
N GLY A 37 -10.43 -13.95 -9.11
CA GLY A 37 -11.31 -14.56 -10.10
C GLY A 37 -11.38 -16.08 -10.00
N LEU A 38 -10.31 -16.74 -9.53
CA LEU A 38 -10.27 -18.19 -9.31
C LEU A 38 -11.01 -18.60 -8.04
N LEU A 39 -10.79 -17.85 -6.96
CA LEU A 39 -11.49 -18.05 -5.70
C LEU A 39 -12.11 -16.71 -5.28
N PRO A 40 -13.42 -16.51 -5.50
CA PRO A 40 -14.10 -15.28 -5.16
C PRO A 40 -14.40 -15.18 -3.65
N ALA A 41 -13.43 -15.53 -2.80
CA ALA A 41 -13.54 -15.46 -1.34
C ALA A 41 -13.87 -14.04 -0.86
N HIS A 42 -13.49 -13.01 -1.62
CA HIS A 42 -13.89 -11.62 -1.38
C HIS A 42 -15.41 -11.38 -1.39
N ARG A 43 -16.22 -12.33 -1.90
CA ARG A 43 -17.69 -12.31 -1.84
C ARG A 43 -18.26 -12.98 -0.60
N LEU A 44 -17.44 -13.71 0.16
CA LEU A 44 -17.88 -14.32 1.41
C LEU A 44 -18.13 -13.23 2.47
N PRO A 45 -19.01 -13.50 3.45
CA PRO A 45 -19.22 -12.58 4.56
C PRO A 45 -17.91 -12.31 5.31
N ARG A 46 -17.55 -11.03 5.47
CA ARG A 46 -16.29 -10.60 6.13
C ARG A 46 -16.11 -11.12 7.57
N ARG A 47 -17.19 -11.55 8.22
CA ARG A 47 -17.16 -12.22 9.54
C ARG A 47 -16.40 -13.55 9.52
N ILE A 48 -16.29 -14.17 8.36
CA ILE A 48 -15.51 -15.40 8.17
C ILE A 48 -14.07 -14.98 7.90
N GLY A 49 -13.26 -14.81 8.95
CA GLY A 49 -11.87 -14.42 8.78
C GLY A 49 -11.05 -15.52 8.09
N TYR A 50 -10.68 -15.32 6.83
CA TYR A 50 -9.87 -16.29 6.07
C TYR A 50 -9.00 -15.60 5.03
N SER A 51 -7.72 -15.97 4.93
CA SER A 51 -6.82 -15.52 3.86
C SER A 51 -6.38 -16.73 3.03
N PRO A 52 -6.81 -16.83 1.75
CA PRO A 52 -6.37 -17.91 0.87
C PRO A 52 -4.90 -17.77 0.50
N PRO A 53 -4.19 -18.85 0.16
CA PRO A 53 -2.92 -18.72 -0.54
C PRO A 53 -3.13 -18.15 -1.94
N THR A 54 -2.09 -17.61 -2.56
CA THR A 54 -2.09 -17.34 -4.01
C THR A 54 -2.33 -18.64 -4.79
N LEU A 55 -3.37 -18.65 -5.63
CA LEU A 55 -3.81 -19.86 -6.35
C LEU A 55 -3.29 -19.95 -7.78
N LEU A 56 -2.78 -18.83 -8.31
CA LEU A 56 -2.25 -18.74 -9.67
C LEU A 56 -0.73 -18.79 -9.63
N SER A 57 -0.12 -19.59 -10.50
CA SER A 57 1.34 -19.55 -10.64
C SER A 57 1.77 -18.27 -11.38
N PRO A 58 2.92 -17.67 -11.02
CA PRO A 58 3.46 -16.50 -11.74
C PRO A 58 3.70 -16.75 -13.23
N GLU A 59 4.02 -17.99 -13.61
CA GLU A 59 4.23 -18.38 -15.01
C GLU A 59 2.94 -18.31 -15.83
N VAL A 60 1.85 -18.92 -15.33
CA VAL A 60 0.55 -18.88 -16.03
C VAL A 60 0.04 -17.45 -16.18
N PHE A 61 0.30 -16.61 -15.17
CA PHE A 61 -0.01 -15.19 -15.22
C PHE A 61 0.80 -14.46 -16.32
N ARG A 62 2.14 -14.55 -16.28
CA ARG A 62 3.01 -13.89 -17.27
C ARG A 62 2.71 -14.32 -18.70
N ASP A 63 2.48 -15.62 -18.88
CA ASP A 63 2.07 -16.20 -20.15
C ASP A 63 0.75 -15.61 -20.67
N ALA A 64 -0.23 -15.40 -19.80
CA ALA A 64 -1.51 -14.80 -20.17
C ALA A 64 -1.37 -13.32 -20.53
N VAL A 65 -0.59 -12.55 -19.75
CA VAL A 65 -0.30 -11.15 -20.04
C VAL A 65 0.43 -11.00 -21.37
N HIS A 66 1.47 -11.80 -21.60
CA HIS A 66 2.24 -11.80 -22.85
C HIS A 66 1.34 -12.06 -24.07
N ARG A 67 0.46 -13.07 -24.01
CA ARG A 67 -0.47 -13.38 -25.11
C ARG A 67 -1.53 -12.30 -25.33
N HIS A 68 -1.99 -11.64 -24.27
CA HIS A 68 -2.96 -10.56 -24.39
C HIS A 68 -2.36 -9.34 -25.13
N GLY A 69 -1.06 -9.11 -24.97
CA GLY A 69 -0.40 -7.90 -25.47
C GLY A 69 -0.70 -6.69 -24.58
N PRO A 70 -0.57 -5.45 -25.11
CA PRO A 70 -0.73 -4.24 -24.32
C PRO A 70 -2.04 -4.18 -23.52
N ILE A 71 -1.94 -3.76 -22.26
CA ILE A 71 -3.08 -3.63 -21.33
C ILE A 71 -3.21 -2.17 -20.96
N ASP A 72 -4.36 -1.57 -21.27
CA ASP A 72 -4.64 -0.19 -20.84
C ASP A 72 -4.68 -0.09 -19.31
N GLY A 73 -4.12 0.99 -18.77
CA GLY A 73 -3.98 1.21 -17.33
C GLY A 73 -2.83 0.46 -16.65
N LEU A 74 -2.26 -0.59 -17.25
CA LEU A 74 -1.13 -1.30 -16.65
C LEU A 74 0.14 -0.43 -16.71
N LEU A 75 0.76 -0.21 -15.55
CA LEU A 75 2.00 0.54 -15.44
C LEU A 75 3.20 -0.31 -15.87
N THR A 76 4.08 0.29 -16.66
CA THR A 76 5.40 -0.27 -16.94
C THR A 76 6.22 -0.25 -15.65
N PRO A 77 6.81 -1.39 -15.23
CA PRO A 77 7.72 -1.41 -14.09
C PRO A 77 8.89 -0.44 -14.32
N LEU A 78 9.07 0.49 -13.38
CA LEU A 78 10.22 1.39 -13.34
C LEU A 78 11.17 0.92 -12.23
N ALA A 79 12.47 1.03 -12.50
CA ALA A 79 13.48 0.81 -11.47
C ALA A 79 13.43 1.94 -10.45
N ALA A 80 13.54 1.61 -9.17
CA ALA A 80 13.66 2.60 -8.12
C ALA A 80 15.00 3.34 -8.27
N ALA A 81 14.94 4.67 -8.26
CA ALA A 81 16.11 5.53 -8.19
C ALA A 81 15.77 6.74 -7.32
N PRO A 82 16.69 7.23 -6.47
CA PRO A 82 16.48 8.48 -5.74
C PRO A 82 16.04 9.59 -6.70
N ARG A 83 14.93 10.24 -6.38
CA ARG A 83 14.35 11.29 -7.22
C ARG A 83 14.73 12.66 -6.64
N PRO A 84 15.56 13.46 -7.35
CA PRO A 84 15.82 14.82 -6.92
C PRO A 84 14.54 15.64 -7.03
N LEU A 85 14.19 16.38 -5.97
CA LEU A 85 13.03 17.27 -5.99
C LEU A 85 13.33 18.53 -6.81
N GLY A 86 12.29 19.13 -7.39
CA GLY A 86 12.41 20.40 -8.12
C GLY A 86 13.05 20.31 -9.51
N ARG A 87 13.54 19.15 -9.97
CA ARG A 87 14.18 19.02 -11.30
C ARG A 87 13.28 19.45 -12.48
N HIS A 88 11.97 19.34 -12.30
CA HIS A 88 10.96 19.68 -13.31
C HIS A 88 10.17 20.95 -12.98
N THR A 89 10.53 21.65 -11.90
CA THR A 89 9.85 22.84 -11.43
C THR A 89 10.79 24.03 -11.63
N PRO A 90 10.42 25.04 -12.43
CA PRO A 90 11.18 26.28 -12.55
C PRO A 90 11.01 27.20 -11.33
N GLU A 91 10.11 26.88 -10.40
CA GLU A 91 9.81 27.65 -9.19
C GLU A 91 10.99 27.60 -8.18
N PRO A 92 11.74 28.72 -8.02
CA PRO A 92 12.94 28.75 -7.19
C PRO A 92 12.64 28.69 -5.68
N ASP A 93 11.39 28.97 -5.29
CA ASP A 93 10.88 29.04 -3.92
C ASP A 93 10.16 27.76 -3.47
N LEU A 94 10.20 26.67 -4.24
CA LEU A 94 9.54 25.40 -3.90
C LEU A 94 9.87 24.93 -2.47
N PHE A 95 11.12 25.11 -2.05
CA PHE A 95 11.60 24.68 -0.75
C PHE A 95 11.28 25.64 0.39
N ASP A 96 10.69 26.80 0.10
CA ASP A 96 10.25 27.79 1.08
C ASP A 96 8.85 27.45 1.62
N TYR A 97 8.18 26.45 1.04
CA TYR A 97 6.90 25.93 1.50
C TYR A 97 7.09 24.76 2.46
N GLY A 98 6.35 24.80 3.58
CA GLY A 98 6.26 23.67 4.49
C GLY A 98 5.53 22.49 3.85
N LEU A 99 6.03 21.27 4.07
CA LEU A 99 5.38 20.04 3.68
C LEU A 99 4.70 19.37 4.87
N PRO A 100 3.37 19.53 5.07
CA PRO A 100 2.70 18.99 6.25
C PRO A 100 2.55 17.46 6.21
N ARG A 101 2.68 16.83 5.04
CA ARG A 101 2.41 15.40 4.85
C ARG A 101 3.36 14.77 3.85
N LEU A 102 3.83 13.57 4.16
CA LEU A 102 4.60 12.70 3.26
C LEU A 102 4.06 11.28 3.36
N LEU A 103 3.97 10.57 2.24
CA LEU A 103 3.65 9.14 2.21
C LEU A 103 4.86 8.34 1.74
N VAL A 104 5.34 7.41 2.56
CA VAL A 104 6.39 6.45 2.22
C VAL A 104 5.76 5.07 2.03
N CYS A 105 5.92 4.50 0.84
CA CYS A 105 5.43 3.17 0.47
C CYS A 105 6.57 2.15 0.53
N GLN A 106 6.35 0.98 1.13
CA GLN A 106 7.32 -0.11 1.08
C GLN A 106 7.58 -0.56 -0.36
N SER A 107 6.52 -0.70 -1.16
CA SER A 107 6.61 -1.08 -2.58
C SER A 107 6.81 0.13 -3.49
N HIS A 108 7.85 0.07 -4.34
CA HIS A 108 8.07 1.07 -5.38
C HIS A 108 6.95 1.08 -6.42
N ALA A 109 6.46 -0.09 -6.82
CA ALA A 109 5.37 -0.19 -7.79
C ALA A 109 4.07 0.45 -7.26
N VAL A 110 3.80 0.31 -5.95
CA VAL A 110 2.67 1.01 -5.31
C VAL A 110 2.89 2.51 -5.29
N ALA A 111 4.10 3.00 -4.97
CA ALA A 111 4.39 4.43 -5.03
C ALA A 111 4.14 5.01 -6.42
N GLU A 112 4.64 4.35 -7.48
CA GLU A 112 4.36 4.76 -8.87
C GLU A 112 2.87 4.73 -9.19
N MET A 113 2.15 3.71 -8.73
CA MET A 113 0.71 3.61 -8.94
C MET A 113 -0.05 4.75 -8.27
N LEU A 114 0.28 5.09 -7.02
CA LEU A 114 -0.34 6.20 -6.32
C LEU A 114 -0.04 7.55 -7.01
N ARG A 115 1.21 7.75 -7.49
CA ARG A 115 1.61 8.93 -8.26
C ARG A 115 0.85 9.04 -9.59
N ALA A 116 0.78 7.94 -10.35
CA ALA A 116 0.13 7.88 -11.65
C ALA A 116 -1.40 8.07 -11.56
N ASN A 117 -2.00 7.87 -10.39
CA ASN A 117 -3.40 8.17 -10.10
C ASN A 117 -3.58 9.47 -9.31
N GLY A 118 -2.59 10.35 -9.25
CA GLY A 118 -2.77 11.73 -8.76
C GLY A 118 -2.72 11.94 -7.24
N ILE A 119 -2.35 10.94 -6.43
CA ILE A 119 -2.28 11.09 -4.95
C ILE A 119 -1.49 12.33 -4.50
N PRO A 120 -0.29 12.63 -5.04
CA PRO A 120 0.48 13.80 -4.61
C PRO A 120 -0.29 15.11 -4.72
N MET A 121 -0.95 15.33 -5.86
CA MET A 121 -1.67 16.55 -6.16
C MET A 121 -2.98 16.61 -5.40
N GLU A 122 -3.79 15.55 -5.51
CA GLU A 122 -5.11 15.54 -4.93
C GLU A 122 -5.06 15.59 -3.40
N SER A 123 -4.07 14.97 -2.76
CA SER A 123 -4.00 14.91 -1.31
C SER A 123 -3.00 15.87 -0.69
N ALA A 124 -2.33 16.70 -1.49
CA ALA A 124 -1.17 17.51 -1.06
C ALA A 124 -0.24 16.68 -0.15
N CYS A 125 0.13 15.50 -0.67
CA CYS A 125 0.86 14.47 0.05
C CYS A 125 1.81 13.77 -0.94
N PRO A 126 3.02 14.31 -1.14
CA PRO A 126 4.06 13.66 -1.90
C PRO A 126 4.22 12.20 -1.50
N VAL A 127 4.47 11.37 -2.50
CA VAL A 127 4.63 9.93 -2.32
C VAL A 127 6.08 9.60 -2.63
N LEU A 128 6.72 8.83 -1.76
CA LEU A 128 8.01 8.18 -1.94
C LEU A 128 7.86 6.68 -1.74
N SER A 129 8.79 5.92 -2.29
CA SER A 129 9.02 4.52 -1.94
C SER A 129 10.21 4.39 -1.00
N ALA A 130 10.25 3.33 -0.20
CA ALA A 130 11.37 3.03 0.68
C ALA A 130 12.69 2.83 -0.10
N ALA A 131 12.61 2.38 -1.35
CA ALA A 131 13.76 2.22 -2.24
C ALA A 131 14.29 3.55 -2.80
N GLU A 132 13.56 4.65 -2.64
CA GLU A 132 14.00 6.01 -2.98
C GLU A 132 14.62 6.73 -1.77
N LEU A 133 14.79 6.05 -0.64
CA LEU A 133 15.43 6.60 0.55
C LEU A 133 16.96 6.41 0.49
N PRO A 134 17.76 7.34 1.08
CA PRO A 134 17.33 8.53 1.82
C PRO A 134 16.66 9.58 0.93
N ALA A 135 15.69 10.30 1.50
CA ALA A 135 14.96 11.33 0.78
C ALA A 135 15.88 12.51 0.41
N ASP A 136 15.48 13.26 -0.62
CA ASP A 136 16.14 14.50 -1.01
C ASP A 136 16.21 15.47 0.20
N PRO A 137 17.37 16.09 0.51
CA PRO A 137 17.52 17.00 1.64
C PRO A 137 16.53 18.18 1.63
N GLY A 138 16.09 18.61 0.44
CA GLY A 138 15.05 19.61 0.29
C GLY A 138 13.70 19.18 0.85
N LEU A 139 13.34 17.90 0.71
CA LEU A 139 12.13 17.34 1.33
C LEU A 139 12.20 17.43 2.84
N THR A 140 13.34 17.04 3.41
CA THR A 140 13.57 17.09 4.86
C THR A 140 13.47 18.54 5.37
N ARG A 141 13.99 19.51 4.62
CA ARG A 141 13.84 20.94 4.95
C ARG A 141 12.37 21.37 4.97
N MET A 142 11.61 21.03 3.93
CA MET A 142 10.18 21.33 3.86
C MET A 142 9.39 20.68 5.00
N LEU A 143 9.74 19.44 5.40
CA LEU A 143 9.15 18.77 6.55
C LEU A 143 9.45 19.53 7.86
N ARG A 144 10.68 20.01 8.07
CA ARG A 144 11.03 20.83 9.25
C ARG A 144 10.23 22.13 9.27
N GLN A 145 10.12 22.79 8.13
CA GLN A 145 9.45 24.09 8.02
C GLN A 145 7.95 24.02 8.29
N ALA A 146 7.31 22.87 8.04
CA ALA A 146 5.91 22.65 8.40
C ALA A 146 5.66 22.64 9.92
N GLY A 147 6.70 22.48 10.76
CA GLY A 147 6.60 22.41 12.21
C GLY A 147 6.04 21.09 12.74
N THR A 148 4.86 20.67 12.27
CA THR A 148 4.15 19.45 12.69
C THR A 148 3.79 18.54 11.50
N ALA A 149 4.81 18.10 10.75
CA ALA A 149 4.60 17.21 9.62
C ALA A 149 4.15 15.79 10.05
N THR A 150 3.39 15.10 9.19
CA THR A 150 3.04 13.69 9.35
C THR A 150 3.64 12.85 8.22
N VAL A 151 4.43 11.85 8.57
CA VAL A 151 5.00 10.87 7.64
C VAL A 151 4.20 9.57 7.73
N TYR A 152 3.34 9.33 6.75
CA TYR A 152 2.55 8.12 6.62
C TYR A 152 3.40 6.99 6.03
N VAL A 153 3.25 5.77 6.56
CA VAL A 153 3.99 4.59 6.07
C VAL A 153 3.01 3.52 5.60
N LEU A 154 2.96 3.29 4.29
CA LEU A 154 2.17 2.23 3.66
C LEU A 154 3.06 1.00 3.44
N HIS A 155 2.77 -0.06 4.18
CA HIS A 155 3.58 -1.29 4.21
C HIS A 155 2.71 -2.55 4.07
N ASP A 156 3.36 -3.65 3.76
CA ASP A 156 2.75 -4.98 3.65
C ASP A 156 2.41 -5.56 5.03
N ALA A 157 1.47 -6.50 5.06
CA ALA A 157 1.22 -7.33 6.23
C ALA A 157 2.23 -8.47 6.29
N GLY A 158 3.42 -8.17 6.79
CA GLY A 158 4.51 -9.11 7.03
C GLY A 158 5.49 -8.56 8.07
N VAL A 159 6.48 -9.37 8.46
CA VAL A 159 7.46 -8.98 9.49
C VAL A 159 8.21 -7.70 9.11
N ALA A 160 8.73 -7.63 7.88
CA ALA A 160 9.44 -6.46 7.37
C ALA A 160 8.54 -5.21 7.31
N GLY A 161 7.31 -5.36 6.80
CA GLY A 161 6.37 -4.26 6.71
C GLY A 161 5.99 -3.68 8.08
N LEU A 162 5.75 -4.54 9.07
CA LEU A 162 5.42 -4.10 10.44
C LEU A 162 6.61 -3.42 11.16
N ALA A 163 7.85 -3.72 10.77
CA ALA A 163 9.04 -3.09 11.32
C ALA A 163 9.36 -1.73 10.65
N LEU A 164 9.01 -1.55 9.38
CA LEU A 164 9.37 -0.39 8.56
C LEU A 164 9.11 0.98 9.23
N PRO A 165 7.96 1.24 9.89
CA PRO A 165 7.73 2.54 10.54
C PRO A 165 8.77 2.88 11.61
N GLY A 166 9.27 1.88 12.35
CA GLY A 166 10.29 2.08 13.39
C GLY A 166 11.70 2.21 12.83
N GLU A 167 11.96 1.65 11.66
CA GLU A 167 13.25 1.75 10.96
C GLU A 167 13.38 3.05 10.15
N LEU A 168 12.25 3.69 9.80
CA LEU A 168 12.23 4.84 8.92
C LEU A 168 13.18 6.00 9.33
N PRO A 169 13.30 6.38 10.62
CA PRO A 169 14.25 7.41 11.04
C PRO A 169 15.73 7.04 10.79
N ARG A 170 16.05 5.74 10.63
CA ARG A 170 17.41 5.29 10.28
C ARG A 170 17.65 5.31 8.77
N LEU A 171 16.58 5.25 7.96
CA LEU A 171 16.65 5.19 6.51
C LEU A 171 16.69 6.57 5.86
N THR A 172 16.21 7.60 6.54
CA THR A 172 16.17 8.97 6.03
C THR A 172 16.11 9.97 7.19
N ASP A 173 16.66 11.17 6.98
CA ASP A 173 16.62 12.26 7.96
C ASP A 173 15.18 12.79 8.06
N ILE A 174 14.40 12.21 8.97
CA ILE A 174 13.07 12.70 9.36
C ILE A 174 13.23 13.60 10.59
N PRO A 175 12.68 14.82 10.58
CA PRO A 175 12.73 15.69 11.75
C PRO A 175 12.06 15.06 12.96
N ASP A 176 12.62 15.22 14.15
CA ASP A 176 12.05 14.70 15.41
C ASP A 176 10.63 15.22 15.69
N THR A 177 10.30 16.39 15.14
CA THR A 177 8.95 16.99 15.25
C THR A 177 7.92 16.33 14.35
N ALA A 178 8.34 15.52 13.36
CA ALA A 178 7.44 14.85 12.44
C ALA A 178 6.90 13.54 13.03
N ARG A 179 5.59 13.33 12.92
CA ARG A 179 4.95 12.11 13.41
C ARG A 179 4.99 11.01 12.35
N VAL A 180 5.59 9.87 12.65
CA VAL A 180 5.53 8.67 11.80
C VAL A 180 4.24 7.89 12.09
N VAL A 181 3.41 7.64 11.08
CA VAL A 181 2.09 7.00 11.21
C VAL A 181 1.98 5.79 10.29
N PRO A 182 1.94 4.56 10.82
CA PRO A 182 1.73 3.38 10.00
C PRO A 182 0.31 3.31 9.44
N ILE A 183 0.18 3.37 8.12
CA ILE A 183 -1.07 3.16 7.39
C ILE A 183 -0.99 1.94 6.47
N GLY A 184 -0.12 0.99 6.78
CA GLY A 184 0.06 -0.27 6.07
C GLY A 184 -0.91 -1.36 6.51
N LEU A 185 -0.97 -2.43 5.72
CA LEU A 185 -1.79 -3.59 6.01
C LEU A 185 -1.33 -4.27 7.31
N ARG A 186 -2.30 -4.61 8.15
CA ARG A 186 -2.08 -5.50 9.30
C ARG A 186 -2.61 -6.91 9.04
N PRO A 187 -1.99 -7.96 9.61
CA PRO A 187 -2.52 -9.32 9.52
C PRO A 187 -3.99 -9.43 9.98
N ALA A 188 -4.40 -8.66 11.00
CA ALA A 188 -5.80 -8.59 11.43
C ALA A 188 -6.79 -8.18 10.32
N GLN A 189 -6.33 -7.41 9.34
CA GLN A 189 -7.15 -6.86 8.25
C GLN A 189 -7.15 -7.75 7.02
N VAL A 190 -6.12 -8.58 6.88
CA VAL A 190 -5.97 -9.55 5.79
C VAL A 190 -7.14 -10.54 5.75
N TRP A 191 -7.56 -11.05 6.90
CA TRP A 191 -8.62 -12.06 7.00
C TRP A 191 -10.02 -11.59 6.60
N PRO A 192 -10.57 -10.47 7.14
CA PRO A 192 -11.90 -10.00 6.74
C PRO A 192 -11.95 -9.46 5.30
N LEU A 193 -10.78 -9.10 4.72
CA LEU A 193 -10.66 -8.68 3.33
C LEU A 193 -10.39 -9.84 2.36
N HIS A 194 -10.21 -11.06 2.90
CA HIS A 194 -9.89 -12.26 2.14
C HIS A 194 -8.72 -12.08 1.18
N LEU A 195 -7.68 -11.37 1.62
CA LEU A 195 -6.53 -11.07 0.78
C LEU A 195 -5.68 -12.34 0.58
N PRO A 196 -5.26 -12.66 -0.66
CA PRO A 196 -4.35 -13.77 -0.90
C PRO A 196 -3.00 -13.55 -0.23
N HIS A 197 -2.52 -14.54 0.52
CA HIS A 197 -1.17 -14.53 1.10
C HIS A 197 -0.20 -15.36 0.28
N GLN A 198 1.07 -15.02 0.43
CA GLN A 198 2.20 -15.75 -0.10
C GLN A 198 3.14 -16.16 1.05
N PRO A 199 4.02 -17.14 0.83
CA PRO A 199 5.13 -17.42 1.74
C PRO A 199 6.01 -16.18 1.91
N GLY A 200 6.50 -15.96 3.12
CA GLY A 200 7.43 -14.90 3.47
C GLY A 200 8.23 -15.28 4.73
N PRO A 201 9.09 -14.38 5.22
CA PRO A 201 9.89 -14.64 6.40
C PRO A 201 9.00 -14.94 7.61
N ALA A 202 9.21 -16.09 8.23
CA ALA A 202 8.63 -16.38 9.53
C ALA A 202 9.30 -15.50 10.59
N GLY A 203 8.52 -14.95 11.51
CA GLY A 203 9.11 -14.11 12.54
C GLY A 203 8.11 -13.55 13.53
N TYR A 204 8.58 -12.54 14.25
CA TYR A 204 7.87 -11.85 15.31
C TYR A 204 7.86 -10.35 15.04
N ALA A 205 6.76 -9.68 15.38
CA ALA A 205 6.65 -8.22 15.27
C ALA A 205 6.09 -7.64 16.57
N ALA A 206 6.85 -6.84 17.31
CA ALA A 206 6.47 -6.40 18.67
C ALA A 206 5.06 -5.77 18.76
N ALA A 207 4.61 -5.07 17.73
CA ALA A 207 3.31 -4.41 17.68
C ALA A 207 2.13 -5.32 17.25
N ALA A 208 2.34 -6.63 17.09
CA ALA A 208 1.32 -7.58 16.63
C ALA A 208 0.67 -8.37 17.78
N ASP A 209 -0.65 -8.56 17.70
CA ASP A 209 -1.41 -9.33 18.70
C ASP A 209 -1.13 -10.85 18.61
N PRO A 210 -1.51 -11.69 19.60
CA PRO A 210 -1.19 -13.12 19.59
C PRO A 210 -1.62 -13.88 18.32
N LYS A 211 -2.76 -13.50 17.72
CA LYS A 211 -3.27 -14.13 16.49
C LYS A 211 -2.46 -13.69 15.29
N GLU A 212 -2.11 -12.41 15.21
CA GLU A 212 -1.21 -11.87 14.20
C GLU A 212 0.19 -12.52 14.31
N GLN A 213 0.73 -12.69 15.52
CA GLN A 213 2.01 -13.39 15.74
C GLN A 213 1.97 -14.83 15.23
N ALA A 214 0.92 -15.58 15.56
CA ALA A 214 0.77 -16.96 15.11
C ALA A 214 0.65 -17.06 13.58
N TRP A 215 0.15 -16.01 12.92
CA TRP A 215 0.10 -15.95 11.46
C TRP A 215 1.49 -15.61 10.86
N LEU A 216 2.21 -14.66 11.44
CA LEU A 216 3.58 -14.29 11.04
C LEU A 216 4.58 -15.44 11.24
N ARG A 217 4.49 -16.19 12.35
CA ARG A 217 5.34 -17.37 12.61
C ARG A 217 5.16 -18.50 11.59
N ARG A 218 4.03 -18.52 10.88
CA ARG A 218 3.79 -19.47 9.77
C ARG A 218 4.41 -19.00 8.45
N GLY A 219 5.19 -17.91 8.46
CA GLY A 219 5.84 -17.36 7.27
C GLY A 219 4.82 -16.90 6.24
N ARG A 220 3.72 -16.27 6.68
CA ARG A 220 2.70 -15.73 5.78
C ARG A 220 2.89 -14.22 5.66
N THR A 221 2.76 -13.71 4.44
CA THR A 221 2.77 -12.29 4.16
C THR A 221 1.70 -11.93 3.13
N VAL A 222 1.16 -10.72 3.23
CA VAL A 222 0.24 -10.15 2.24
C VAL A 222 0.73 -8.78 1.86
N GLU A 223 0.87 -8.57 0.55
CA GLU A 223 1.27 -7.29 0.02
C GLU A 223 0.13 -6.30 -0.10
N VAL A 224 0.46 -5.03 -0.08
CA VAL A 224 -0.49 -3.95 -0.37
C VAL A 224 -1.09 -4.10 -1.77
N GLU A 225 -0.34 -4.61 -2.74
CA GLU A 225 -0.79 -4.90 -4.10
C GLU A 225 -1.91 -5.95 -4.14
N ALA A 226 -2.10 -6.73 -3.08
CA ALA A 226 -3.25 -7.62 -2.99
C ALA A 226 -4.56 -6.83 -2.88
N VAL A 227 -4.55 -5.60 -2.38
CA VAL A 227 -5.75 -4.74 -2.25
C VAL A 227 -6.18 -4.22 -3.64
N PRO A 228 -7.48 -4.25 -3.99
CA PRO A 228 -7.94 -3.73 -5.28
C PRO A 228 -7.56 -2.24 -5.46
N PRO A 229 -7.11 -1.80 -6.65
CA PRO A 229 -6.58 -0.45 -6.85
C PRO A 229 -7.51 0.67 -6.36
N ALA A 230 -8.80 0.63 -6.74
CA ALA A 230 -9.78 1.62 -6.31
C ALA A 230 -9.98 1.68 -4.79
N VAL A 231 -9.88 0.53 -4.11
CA VAL A 231 -10.01 0.46 -2.64
C VAL A 231 -8.78 1.05 -1.99
N LEU A 232 -7.59 0.74 -2.52
CA LEU A 232 -6.32 1.26 -2.04
C LEU A 232 -6.27 2.79 -2.15
N LEU A 233 -6.55 3.34 -3.35
CA LEU A 233 -6.57 4.78 -3.60
C LEU A 233 -7.53 5.51 -2.65
N ARG A 234 -8.79 5.05 -2.57
CA ARG A 234 -9.81 5.63 -1.69
C ARG A 234 -9.38 5.64 -0.22
N SER A 235 -8.76 4.55 0.21
CA SER A 235 -8.32 4.40 1.60
C SER A 235 -7.15 5.33 1.90
N VAL A 236 -6.14 5.35 1.03
CA VAL A 236 -4.98 6.26 1.14
C VAL A 236 -5.45 7.70 1.20
N HIS A 237 -6.27 8.16 0.24
CA HIS A 237 -6.85 9.50 0.26
C HIS A 237 -7.51 9.85 1.59
N ARG A 238 -8.40 8.98 2.08
CA ARG A 238 -9.13 9.22 3.32
C ARG A 238 -8.19 9.37 4.52
N LEU A 239 -7.17 8.51 4.60
CA LEU A 239 -6.26 8.45 5.74
C LEU A 239 -5.28 9.64 5.75
N VAL A 240 -4.68 9.97 4.60
CA VAL A 240 -3.71 11.07 4.52
C VAL A 240 -4.38 12.44 4.62
N ARG A 241 -5.68 12.54 4.28
CA ARG A 241 -6.46 13.77 4.48
C ARG A 241 -7.02 13.92 5.89
N GLY A 242 -6.78 12.97 6.81
CA GLY A 242 -7.26 13.06 8.18
C GLY A 242 -8.77 12.90 8.33
N VAL A 243 -9.46 12.33 7.34
CA VAL A 243 -10.89 12.02 7.42
C VAL A 243 -11.05 10.74 8.25
N ALA A 244 -10.79 10.83 9.55
CA ALA A 244 -11.11 9.80 10.52
C ALA A 244 -12.57 9.98 10.98
N ARG A 245 -13.36 8.89 11.03
CA ARG A 245 -14.64 8.93 11.75
C ARG A 245 -14.37 9.12 13.25
N PRO A 246 -15.23 9.85 14.00
CA PRO A 246 -15.15 9.88 15.46
C PRO A 246 -15.23 8.45 16.00
N SER A 247 -14.29 8.03 16.85
CA SER A 247 -14.40 6.74 17.53
C SER A 247 -15.55 6.82 18.54
N THR A 248 -16.49 5.88 18.47
CA THR A 248 -17.52 5.71 19.50
C THR A 248 -16.82 5.21 20.77
N GLY A 249 -16.89 6.04 21.82
CA GLY A 249 -16.12 5.90 23.05
C GLY A 249 -16.47 4.70 23.93
N LEU A 250 -15.64 4.54 24.96
CA LEU A 250 -15.64 3.59 26.09
C LEU A 250 -14.71 2.37 26.02
N VAL A 251 -14.09 2.03 24.88
CA VAL A 251 -13.05 0.97 24.81
C VAL A 251 -11.63 1.52 24.57
N ASP A 252 -11.50 2.84 24.40
CA ASP A 252 -10.28 3.46 23.82
C ASP A 252 -9.20 3.89 24.83
N LEU A 253 -9.43 3.88 26.14
CA LEU A 253 -8.44 4.43 27.09
C LEU A 253 -7.16 3.58 27.21
N GLN A 254 -7.21 2.28 26.95
CA GLN A 254 -6.00 1.43 26.90
C GLN A 254 -5.41 1.30 25.48
N ARG A 255 -6.17 1.60 24.43
CA ARG A 255 -5.70 1.59 23.03
C ARG A 255 -5.11 2.92 22.57
N ALA A 256 -5.46 4.03 23.22
CA ALA A 256 -5.04 5.37 22.86
C ALA A 256 -3.52 5.62 22.97
N ARG A 257 -2.74 4.75 23.63
CA ARG A 257 -1.26 4.85 23.63
C ARG A 257 -0.59 4.19 22.42
N HIS A 258 -1.33 3.46 21.59
CA HIS A 258 -0.79 2.74 20.41
C HIS A 258 -1.64 2.86 19.12
N ALA A 259 -2.66 3.72 19.09
CA ALA A 259 -3.60 3.77 17.97
C ALA A 259 -3.15 4.71 16.84
N GLY A 260 -2.25 4.20 15.99
CA GLY A 260 -2.03 4.71 14.63
C GLY A 260 -2.56 3.79 13.54
N PHE A 261 -3.30 2.73 13.89
CA PHE A 261 -3.58 1.65 12.95
C PHE A 261 -4.92 1.79 12.23
N LEU A 262 -4.82 1.68 10.92
CA LEU A 262 -5.87 1.62 9.90
C LEU A 262 -7.23 1.04 10.33
N THR A 263 -8.29 1.70 9.87
CA THR A 263 -9.59 1.08 9.61
C THR A 263 -9.85 1.13 8.10
N TRP A 264 -9.79 -0.01 7.39
CA TRP A 264 -10.10 -0.07 5.96
C TRP A 264 -11.61 0.07 5.71
N PRO A 265 -12.05 0.66 4.57
CA PRO A 265 -13.47 0.90 4.32
C PRO A 265 -14.32 -0.38 4.38
N THR A 266 -15.31 -0.36 5.24
CA THR A 266 -16.57 -1.08 5.06
C THR A 266 -17.32 -0.33 3.97
N GLY A 267 -17.43 -0.93 2.79
CA GLY A 267 -18.37 -0.43 1.78
C GLY A 267 -19.78 -0.42 2.34
#